data_AF-A0AAD7ZBQ3-F1
#
_entry.id   AF-A0AAD7ZBQ3-F1
#
_cell.length_a   1.000
_cell.length_b   1.000
_cell.length_c   1.000
_cell.angle_alpha   90.00
_cell.angle_beta   90.00
_cell.angle_gamma   90.00
#
_symmetry.space_group_name_H-M   'P 1'
#
loop_
_entity.id
_entity.type
_entity.pdbx_description
1 polymer ?
#
loop_
_entity_poly.entity_id
_entity_poly.type
_entity_poly.pdbx_seq_one_letter_code
_entity_poly.pdbx_strand_id
1 'polypeptide(L)'
;MFSSSLIVAFLCIGATYAALPLPSYIKPCARSDPGFEACALDRARETIKHIIHGDRKYKIPAIDPLEITEISVDNTGPEQAGIDIKIYNAKFHGLKDSIVNSV
;
A
#
# COMPACT_ATOMS: atom_id res chain seq x y z
N MET A 1 -41.07 16.49 18.45
CA MET A 1 -40.22 15.27 18.46
C MET A 1 -39.95 14.65 17.09
N PHE A 2 -40.73 14.93 16.03
CA PHE A 2 -40.52 14.32 14.69
C PHE A 2 -39.43 14.97 13.80
N SER A 3 -39.05 16.22 14.07
CA SER A 3 -38.06 16.97 13.28
C SER A 3 -36.63 16.43 13.42
N SER A 4 -36.25 15.93 14.60
CA SER A 4 -34.89 15.47 14.86
C SER A 4 -34.58 14.11 14.17
N SER A 5 -35.58 13.24 13.98
CA SER A 5 -35.40 11.96 13.27
C SER A 5 -35.13 12.12 11.77
N LEU A 6 -35.69 13.14 11.11
CA LEU A 6 -35.47 13.35 9.67
C LEU A 6 -34.03 13.82 9.36
N ILE A 7 -33.42 14.59 10.26
CA ILE A 7 -32.07 15.11 10.07
C ILE A 7 -31.03 13.99 10.17
N VAL A 8 -31.22 13.04 11.09
CA VAL A 8 -30.32 11.89 11.26
C VAL A 8 -30.38 10.95 10.05
N ALA A 9 -31.57 10.74 9.47
CA ALA A 9 -31.73 9.91 8.28
C ALA A 9 -31.04 10.49 7.04
N PHE A 10 -31.03 11.82 6.88
CA PHE A 10 -30.38 12.48 5.74
C PHE A 10 -28.84 12.42 5.82
N LEU A 11 -28.27 12.39 7.02
CA LEU A 11 -26.82 12.32 7.24
C LEU A 11 -26.25 10.93 6.91
N CYS A 12 -27.03 9.85 7.06
CA CYS A 12 -26.58 8.49 6.79
C CYS A 12 -26.53 8.14 5.29
N ILE A 13 -27.27 8.83 4.42
CA ILE A 13 -27.31 8.55 2.98
C ILE A 13 -26.06 9.09 2.25
N GLY A 14 -25.39 10.09 2.81
CA GLY A 14 -24.17 10.69 2.24
C GLY A 14 -22.89 9.87 2.43
N ALA A 15 -22.93 8.76 3.16
CA ALA A 15 -21.77 7.92 3.45
C ALA A 15 -21.61 6.78 2.42
N THR A 16 -21.84 7.04 1.14
CA THR A 16 -21.44 6.10 0.09
C THR A 16 -19.91 6.12 0.00
N TYR A 17 -19.28 5.06 0.49
CA TYR A 17 -17.84 4.85 0.41
C TYR A 17 -17.41 4.92 -1.07
N ALA A 18 -16.75 6.01 -1.46
CA ALA A 18 -16.13 6.17 -2.76
C ALA A 18 -14.83 5.33 -2.82
N ALA A 19 -14.99 4.01 -2.88
CA ALA A 19 -13.88 3.10 -3.15
C ALA A 19 -13.52 3.20 -4.65
N LEU A 20 -12.24 3.39 -4.96
CA LEU A 20 -11.78 3.29 -6.34
C LEU A 20 -11.96 1.85 -6.83
N PRO A 21 -12.41 1.65 -8.08
CA PRO A 21 -12.44 0.31 -8.67
C PRO A 21 -11.04 -0.28 -8.72
N LEU A 22 -10.92 -1.60 -8.85
CA LEU A 22 -9.60 -2.22 -8.99
C LEU A 22 -8.91 -1.72 -10.29
N PRO A 23 -7.61 -1.40 -10.27
CA PRO A 23 -6.87 -1.04 -11.48
C PRO A 23 -6.90 -2.19 -12.49
N SER A 24 -6.90 -1.85 -13.79
CA SER A 24 -6.97 -2.83 -14.88
C SER A 24 -5.77 -3.78 -14.96
N TYR A 25 -4.63 -3.40 -14.37
CA TYR A 25 -3.43 -4.23 -14.31
C TYR A 25 -3.46 -5.27 -13.18
N ILE A 26 -4.40 -5.19 -12.24
CA ILE A 26 -4.56 -6.19 -11.18
C ILE A 26 -5.66 -7.16 -11.61
N LYS A 27 -5.29 -8.42 -11.80
CA LYS A 27 -6.26 -9.49 -12.07
C LYS A 27 -6.64 -10.16 -10.75
N PRO A 28 -7.91 -10.14 -10.34
CA PRO A 28 -8.33 -10.75 -9.08
C PRO A 28 -8.31 -12.29 -9.17
N CYS A 29 -8.00 -12.92 -8.05
CA CYS A 29 -8.14 -14.36 -7.85
C CYS A 29 -9.44 -14.67 -7.10
N ALA A 30 -10.11 -15.77 -7.44
CA ALA A 30 -11.31 -16.20 -6.73
C ALA A 30 -10.91 -16.75 -5.35
N ARG A 31 -11.53 -16.25 -4.27
CA ARG A 31 -11.23 -16.69 -2.90
C ARG A 31 -11.63 -18.15 -2.63
N SER A 32 -12.55 -18.68 -3.44
CA SER A 32 -13.01 -20.07 -3.39
C SER A 32 -12.16 -21.02 -4.23
N ASP A 33 -11.14 -20.52 -4.94
CA ASP A 33 -10.25 -21.34 -5.74
C ASP A 33 -9.34 -22.17 -4.81
N PRO A 34 -9.32 -23.51 -4.92
CA PRO A 34 -8.38 -24.33 -4.16
C PRO A 34 -6.91 -24.00 -4.45
N GLY A 35 -6.62 -23.38 -5.60
CA GLY A 35 -5.31 -22.86 -6.00
C GLY A 35 -5.10 -21.37 -5.74
N PHE A 36 -5.83 -20.77 -4.79
CA PHE A 36 -5.76 -19.32 -4.49
C PHE A 36 -4.34 -18.81 -4.31
N GLU A 37 -3.51 -19.52 -3.53
CA GLU A 37 -2.13 -19.14 -3.24
C GLU A 37 -1.28 -19.02 -4.52
N ALA A 38 -1.34 -20.01 -5.39
CA ALA A 38 -0.61 -20.00 -6.66
C ALA A 38 -1.11 -18.86 -7.57
N CYS A 39 -2.43 -18.68 -7.66
CA CYS A 39 -3.02 -17.58 -8.42
C CYS A 39 -2.54 -16.22 -7.89
N ALA A 40 -2.66 -15.98 -6.58
CA ALA A 40 -2.30 -14.71 -5.96
C ALA A 40 -0.80 -14.41 -6.13
N LEU A 41 0.06 -15.43 -6.05
CA LEU A 41 1.50 -15.29 -6.25
C LEU A 41 1.83 -14.84 -7.68
N ASP A 42 1.22 -15.49 -8.68
CA ASP A 42 1.42 -15.15 -10.08
C ASP A 42 0.87 -13.75 -10.40
N ARG A 43 -0.31 -13.41 -9.86
CA ARG A 43 -0.90 -12.07 -10.03
C ARG A 43 -0.10 -10.98 -9.34
N ALA A 44 0.49 -11.25 -8.17
CA ALA A 44 1.38 -10.31 -7.48
C ALA A 44 2.63 -10.01 -8.33
N ARG A 45 3.27 -11.05 -8.90
CA ARG A 45 4.44 -10.91 -9.78
C ARG A 45 4.13 -10.13 -11.07
N GLU A 46 2.95 -10.32 -11.66
CA GLU A 46 2.48 -9.51 -12.80
C GLU A 46 2.21 -8.05 -12.39
N THR A 47 1.58 -7.85 -11.23
CA THR A 47 1.17 -6.53 -10.73
C THR A 47 2.38 -5.66 -10.36
N ILE A 48 3.41 -6.23 -9.73
CA ILE A 48 4.63 -5.51 -9.32
C ILE A 48 5.21 -4.71 -10.49
N LYS A 49 5.31 -5.31 -11.68
CA LYS A 49 5.85 -4.68 -12.89
C LYS A 49 5.14 -3.37 -13.27
N HIS A 50 3.87 -3.23 -12.93
CA HIS A 50 3.08 -2.03 -13.21
C HIS A 50 3.23 -0.97 -12.11
N ILE A 51 3.27 -1.40 -10.85
CA ILE A 51 3.37 -0.48 -9.70
C ILE A 51 4.79 0.05 -9.46
N ILE A 52 5.84 -0.53 -10.08
CA ILE A 52 7.22 -0.05 -9.92
C ILE A 52 7.36 1.45 -10.23
N HIS A 53 6.65 1.94 -11.25
CA HIS A 53 6.68 3.34 -11.65
C HIS A 53 5.69 4.23 -10.86
N GLY A 54 4.94 3.64 -9.93
CA GLY A 54 3.87 4.29 -9.19
C GLY A 54 2.55 4.36 -9.98
N ASP A 55 1.51 4.75 -9.25
CA ASP A 55 0.17 4.99 -9.77
C ASP A 55 -0.46 6.13 -9.00
N ARG A 56 -0.46 7.33 -9.60
CA ARG A 56 -0.99 8.55 -8.99
C ARG A 56 -2.47 8.42 -8.66
N LYS A 57 -3.26 7.70 -9.47
CA LYS A 57 -4.71 7.55 -9.25
C LYS A 57 -4.97 6.78 -7.96
N TYR A 58 -4.14 5.79 -7.66
CA TYR A 58 -4.23 4.96 -6.46
C TYR A 58 -3.27 5.39 -5.35
N LYS A 59 -2.65 6.56 -5.47
CA LYS A 59 -1.69 7.13 -4.50
C LYS A 59 -0.50 6.21 -4.22
N ILE A 60 -0.09 5.43 -5.22
CA ILE A 60 1.11 4.60 -5.16
C ILE A 60 2.28 5.47 -5.65
N PRO A 61 3.30 5.75 -4.82
CA PRO A 61 4.50 6.46 -5.25
C PRO A 61 5.34 5.58 -6.18
N ALA A 62 6.34 6.17 -6.86
CA ALA A 62 7.35 5.37 -7.53
C ALA A 62 8.05 4.47 -6.50
N ILE A 63 8.19 3.19 -6.83
CA ILE A 63 8.79 2.17 -5.96
C ILE A 63 10.28 1.98 -6.31
N ASP A 64 10.70 2.30 -7.54
CA ASP A 64 12.13 2.28 -7.91
C ASP A 64 12.48 3.44 -8.85
N PRO A 65 13.21 4.49 -8.37
CA PRO A 65 13.61 4.68 -6.98
C PRO A 65 12.43 4.98 -6.06
N LEU A 66 12.43 4.40 -4.86
CA LEU A 66 11.58 4.85 -3.76
C LEU A 66 12.30 5.98 -3.02
N GLU A 67 11.70 7.17 -3.03
CA GLU A 67 12.25 8.35 -2.36
C GLU A 67 11.69 8.45 -0.93
N ILE A 68 12.58 8.43 0.06
CA ILE A 68 12.25 8.59 1.47
C ILE A 68 12.83 9.91 1.97
N THR A 69 11.96 10.78 2.49
CA THR A 69 12.35 12.12 2.95
C THR A 69 13.21 12.08 4.20
N GLU A 70 12.87 11.20 5.15
CA GLU A 70 13.60 11.02 6.40
C GLU A 70 13.49 9.58 6.87
N ILE A 71 14.62 9.03 7.30
CA ILE A 71 14.71 7.77 8.04
C ILE A 71 15.40 8.12 9.36
N SER A 72 14.72 7.88 10.47
CA SER A 72 15.33 7.93 11.81
C SER A 72 15.53 6.50 12.29
N VAL A 73 16.75 6.18 12.68
CA VAL A 73 17.09 4.96 13.40
C VAL A 73 17.55 5.39 14.78
N ASP A 74 16.67 5.21 15.76
CA ASP A 74 16.89 5.69 17.11
C ASP A 74 17.48 4.56 17.98
N ASN A 75 18.45 4.92 18.83
CA ASN A 75 18.99 4.08 19.89
C ASN A 75 19.48 2.68 19.44
N THR A 76 20.34 2.66 18.42
CA THR A 76 20.96 1.42 17.94
C THR A 76 22.12 1.02 18.86
N GLY A 77 21.83 0.38 20.00
CA GLY A 77 22.87 -0.14 20.92
C GLY A 77 22.42 -0.26 22.39
N PRO A 78 23.29 -0.79 23.27
CA PRO A 78 23.06 -0.72 24.72
C PRO A 78 23.03 0.74 25.17
N GLU A 79 22.25 1.07 26.22
CA GLU A 79 21.95 2.45 26.67
C GLU A 79 23.17 3.37 26.82
N GLN A 80 24.36 2.79 27.03
CA GLN A 80 25.61 3.49 27.27
C GLN A 80 26.34 3.90 25.96
N ALA A 81 25.91 3.39 24.80
CA ALA A 81 26.56 3.59 23.51
C ALA A 81 25.57 3.64 22.32
N GLY A 82 24.29 3.96 22.59
CA GLY A 82 23.27 4.08 21.55
C GLY A 82 23.64 5.14 20.51
N ILE A 83 23.44 4.81 19.24
CA ILE A 83 23.64 5.73 18.11
C ILE A 83 22.27 6.06 17.52
N ASP A 84 22.00 7.36 17.39
CA ASP A 84 20.88 7.90 16.63
C ASP A 84 21.36 8.29 15.22
N ILE A 85 20.71 7.74 14.19
CA ILE A 85 21.05 7.98 12.79
C ILE A 85 19.85 8.61 12.11
N LYS A 86 20.05 9.79 11.51
CA LYS A 86 19.06 10.44 10.65
C LYS A 86 19.56 10.50 9.22
N ILE A 87 18.79 9.95 8.29
CA ILE A 87 19.09 9.92 6.86
C ILE A 87 18.02 10.73 6.15
N TYR A 88 18.43 11.74 5.39
CA TYR A 88 17.52 12.62 4.66
C TYR A 88 17.61 12.37 3.16
N ASN A 89 16.46 12.45 2.47
CA ASN A 89 16.35 12.37 1.01
C ASN A 89 17.01 11.11 0.42
N ALA A 90 16.76 9.96 1.05
CA ALA A 90 17.28 8.68 0.61
C ALA A 90 16.54 8.18 -0.64
N LYS A 91 17.26 7.52 -1.55
CA LYS A 91 16.70 6.83 -2.72
C LYS A 91 17.00 5.35 -2.65
N PHE A 92 15.95 4.54 -2.61
CA PHE A 92 16.05 3.08 -2.58
C PHE A 92 15.87 2.52 -3.99
N HIS A 93 16.85 1.75 -4.43
CA HIS A 93 16.88 1.11 -5.74
C HIS A 93 16.86 -0.42 -5.60
N GLY A 94 16.45 -1.11 -6.66
CA GLY A 94 16.46 -2.58 -6.74
C GLY A 94 15.16 -3.24 -6.29
N LEU A 95 14.16 -2.46 -5.87
CA LEU A 95 12.83 -2.99 -5.54
C LEU A 95 12.12 -3.57 -6.77
N LYS A 96 12.46 -3.10 -7.98
CA LYS A 96 11.98 -3.70 -9.25
C LYS A 96 12.47 -5.13 -9.48
N ASP A 97 13.60 -5.49 -8.87
CA ASP A 97 14.25 -6.80 -9.03
C ASP A 97 13.85 -7.77 -7.91
N SER A 98 12.93 -7.37 -7.03
CA SER A 98 12.43 -8.19 -5.93
C SER A 98 11.58 -9.36 -6.43
N ILE A 99 11.72 -10.52 -5.78
CA ILE A 99 10.99 -11.74 -6.10
C ILE A 99 9.99 -12.01 -4.97
N VAL A 100 8.71 -12.07 -5.32
CA VAL A 100 7.66 -12.53 -4.40
C VAL A 100 7.73 -14.05 -4.32
N ASN A 101 7.93 -14.57 -3.11
CA ASN A 101 8.05 -16.00 -2.85
C ASN A 101 6.78 -16.60 -2.21
N SER A 102 5.94 -15.77 -1.57
CA SER A 102 4.72 -16.18 -0.87
C SER A 102 3.70 -15.04 -0.87
N VAL A 103 2.41 -15.40 -0.75
CA VAL A 103 1.26 -14.49 -0.65
C VAL A 103 0.35 -14.92 0.50
#